data_AF-A0A285Z3M0-F1
#
_entry.id   AF-A0A285Z3M0-F1
#
_cell.length_a   1.000
_cell.length_b   1.000
_cell.length_c   1.000
_cell.angle_alpha   90.00
_cell.angle_beta   90.00
_cell.angle_gamma   90.00
#
_symmetry.space_group_name_H-M   'P 1'
#
loop_
_entity.id
_entity.type
_entity.pdbx_description
1 polymer ?
#
loop_
_entity_poly.entity_id
_entity_poly.type
_entity_poly.pdbx_seq_one_letter_code
_entity_poly.pdbx_strand_id
1 'polypeptide(L)'
;MHYPRRAAVSPSPYPASLPAGLLDDARDPQQDMAWLEHARHRVRNLEDGHDYVSGLIEATRTDVLALPAHAMPQGGFSVEHLLVPDGPLEGLDAATLSGYDNKGQPVRTWLPYYLDDWRPVSDDSGHPGLYADTQLYDAMGRVYRVLTAAGWERRTEYYPWFTVAQDENDTA
;
A
#
# COMPACT_ATOMS: atom_id res chain seq x y z
N MET A 1 -10.27 1.38 -12.67
CA MET A 1 -10.14 -0.03 -13.11
C MET A 1 -9.79 -0.07 -14.58
N HIS A 2 -8.79 -0.86 -14.95
CA HIS A 2 -8.36 -1.07 -16.33
C HIS A 2 -8.49 -2.54 -16.68
N TYR A 3 -9.24 -2.85 -17.73
CA TYR A 3 -9.46 -4.23 -18.19
C TYR A 3 -8.34 -4.68 -19.14
N PRO A 4 -8.00 -5.98 -19.15
CA PRO A 4 -7.03 -6.53 -20.07
C PRO A 4 -7.56 -6.52 -21.50
N ARG A 5 -6.64 -6.54 -22.45
CA ARG A 5 -6.95 -6.73 -23.86
C ARG A 5 -7.56 -8.12 -24.07
N ARG A 6 -8.54 -8.20 -24.96
CA ARG A 6 -9.19 -9.46 -25.30
C ARG A 6 -8.26 -10.41 -26.06
N ALA A 7 -8.52 -11.71 -25.90
CA ALA A 7 -7.89 -12.76 -26.69
C ALA A 7 -8.04 -12.50 -28.20
N ALA A 8 -7.07 -12.95 -28.98
CA ALA A 8 -7.13 -12.83 -30.43
C ALA A 8 -8.33 -13.61 -30.97
N VAL A 9 -9.08 -13.00 -31.89
CA VAL A 9 -10.23 -13.62 -32.54
C VAL A 9 -9.81 -14.13 -33.91
N SER A 10 -10.30 -15.30 -34.30
CA SER A 10 -10.14 -15.85 -35.66
C SER A 10 -11.51 -16.01 -36.31
N PRO A 11 -11.77 -15.36 -37.47
CA PRO A 11 -10.85 -14.52 -38.23
C PRO A 11 -10.58 -13.17 -37.54
N SER A 12 -9.40 -12.60 -37.81
CA SER A 12 -9.02 -11.28 -37.27
C SER A 12 -10.01 -10.20 -37.74
N PRO A 13 -10.49 -9.32 -36.85
CA PRO A 13 -11.39 -8.23 -37.23
C PRO A 13 -10.65 -7.09 -37.96
N TYR A 14 -9.32 -7.13 -38.01
CA TYR A 14 -8.50 -6.11 -38.66
C TYR A 14 -8.38 -6.37 -40.17
N PRO A 15 -8.22 -5.29 -40.99
CA PRO A 15 -8.13 -5.44 -42.44
C PRO A 15 -6.87 -6.18 -42.86
N ALA A 16 -6.97 -6.99 -43.91
CA ALA A 16 -5.87 -7.75 -44.48
C ALA A 16 -4.78 -6.88 -45.15
N SER A 17 -5.01 -5.57 -45.27
CA SER A 17 -4.02 -4.60 -45.77
C SER A 17 -2.92 -4.27 -44.76
N LEU A 18 -3.06 -4.68 -43.50
CA LEU A 18 -2.01 -4.50 -42.51
C LEU A 18 -0.80 -5.40 -42.82
N PRO A 19 0.42 -4.95 -42.51
CA PRO A 19 1.61 -5.78 -42.58
C PRO A 19 1.43 -7.10 -41.82
N ALA A 20 1.92 -8.19 -42.41
CA ALA A 20 1.97 -9.48 -41.75
C ALA A 20 2.78 -9.38 -40.43
N GLY A 21 2.31 -10.04 -39.36
CA GLY A 21 2.95 -10.01 -38.05
C GLY A 21 2.60 -8.82 -37.15
N LEU A 22 2.11 -7.69 -37.71
CA LEU A 22 1.86 -6.46 -36.95
C LEU A 22 0.92 -6.67 -35.75
N LEU A 23 -0.11 -7.52 -35.90
CA LEU A 23 -1.08 -7.75 -34.83
C LEU A 23 -0.47 -8.51 -33.65
N ASP A 24 0.46 -9.42 -33.92
CA ASP A 24 1.18 -10.20 -32.92
C ASP A 24 2.24 -9.32 -32.25
N ASP A 25 2.96 -8.50 -33.03
CA ASP A 25 3.94 -7.54 -32.52
C ASP A 25 3.30 -6.44 -31.64
N ALA A 26 2.03 -6.12 -31.90
CA ALA A 26 1.28 -5.16 -31.09
C ALA A 26 0.80 -5.74 -29.74
N ARG A 27 1.01 -7.03 -29.46
CA ARG A 27 0.66 -7.66 -28.18
C ARG A 27 1.81 -7.53 -27.19
N ASP A 28 1.47 -7.16 -25.97
CA ASP A 28 2.41 -7.04 -24.86
C ASP A 28 1.81 -7.73 -23.61
N PRO A 29 2.59 -8.51 -22.84
CA PRO A 29 2.10 -9.17 -21.62
C PRO A 29 1.45 -8.22 -20.60
N GLN A 30 1.86 -6.95 -20.55
CA GLN A 30 1.24 -5.94 -19.68
C GLN A 30 -0.24 -5.68 -20.04
N GLN A 31 -0.64 -5.97 -21.29
CA GLN A 31 -2.02 -5.86 -21.74
C GLN A 31 -2.90 -7.01 -21.26
N ASP A 32 -2.33 -8.10 -20.74
CA ASP A 32 -3.08 -9.27 -20.27
C ASP A 32 -3.42 -9.20 -18.76
N MET A 33 -3.16 -8.05 -18.13
CA MET A 33 -3.44 -7.77 -16.73
C MET A 33 -4.64 -6.84 -16.58
N ALA A 34 -5.50 -7.15 -15.61
CA ALA A 34 -6.50 -6.22 -15.09
C ALA A 34 -5.89 -5.42 -13.93
N TRP A 35 -6.04 -4.10 -13.96
CA TRP A 35 -5.54 -3.23 -12.90
C TRP A 35 -6.71 -2.65 -12.11
N LEU A 36 -6.75 -2.96 -10.82
CA LEU A 36 -7.75 -2.44 -9.89
C LEU A 36 -7.11 -1.44 -8.94
N GLU A 37 -7.58 -0.21 -9.00
CA GLU A 37 -7.24 0.83 -8.02
C GLU A 37 -8.31 0.84 -6.95
N HIS A 38 -7.90 0.71 -5.69
CA HIS A 38 -8.77 0.75 -4.53
C HIS A 38 -8.41 1.99 -3.70
N ALA A 39 -9.27 3.01 -3.74
CA ALA A 39 -9.10 4.24 -2.99
C ALA A 39 -10.05 4.26 -1.76
N ARG A 40 -9.48 4.53 -0.59
CA ARG A 40 -10.18 4.67 0.68
C ARG A 40 -9.99 6.08 1.23
N HIS A 41 -11.07 6.69 1.68
CA HIS A 41 -11.05 8.01 2.30
C HIS A 41 -11.69 7.94 3.68
N ARG A 42 -10.97 8.41 4.71
CA ARG A 42 -11.57 8.73 6.00
C ARG A 42 -12.02 10.18 5.95
N VAL A 43 -13.30 10.39 6.22
CA VAL A 43 -13.92 11.71 6.21
C VAL A 43 -14.40 12.03 7.62
N ARG A 44 -14.11 13.25 8.07
CA ARG A 44 -14.62 13.82 9.30
C ARG A 44 -15.76 14.78 8.98
N ASN A 45 -16.90 14.56 9.63
CA ASN A 45 -18.01 15.51 9.63
C ASN A 45 -18.00 16.22 10.97
N LEU A 46 -18.04 17.54 10.94
CA LEU A 46 -18.15 18.38 12.14
C LEU A 46 -19.60 18.81 12.26
N GLU A 47 -20.21 18.39 13.36
CA GLU A 47 -21.56 18.78 13.75
C GLU A 47 -21.48 19.21 15.21
N ASP A 48 -21.37 20.51 15.45
CA ASP A 48 -21.37 21.08 16.80
C ASP A 48 -22.22 22.37 16.84
N GLY A 49 -23.32 22.34 17.59
CA GLY A 49 -24.26 23.46 17.69
C GLY A 49 -24.84 23.88 16.34
N HIS A 50 -24.40 25.04 15.85
CA HIS A 50 -24.80 25.60 14.54
C HIS A 50 -23.75 25.40 13.44
N ASP A 51 -22.62 24.74 13.76
CA ASP A 51 -21.56 24.46 12.82
C ASP A 51 -21.76 23.08 12.19
N TYR A 52 -22.00 23.09 10.88
CA TYR A 52 -22.19 21.91 10.06
C TYR A 52 -21.20 21.94 8.91
N VAL A 53 -20.11 21.17 9.05
CA VAL A 53 -19.09 21.02 8.00
C VAL A 53 -18.93 19.54 7.70
N SER A 54 -19.50 19.11 6.58
CA SER A 54 -19.39 17.74 6.08
C SER A 54 -18.29 17.61 5.04
N GLY A 55 -17.73 16.41 4.91
CA GLY A 55 -16.81 16.10 3.81
C GLY A 55 -15.34 16.49 4.03
N LEU A 56 -14.92 16.82 5.26
CA LEU A 56 -13.50 17.09 5.52
C LEU A 56 -12.69 15.79 5.42
N ILE A 57 -11.80 15.71 4.45
CA ILE A 57 -10.92 14.56 4.30
C ILE A 57 -9.91 14.55 5.45
N GLU A 58 -9.94 13.49 6.25
CA GLU A 58 -9.01 13.27 7.37
C GLU A 58 -7.81 12.42 6.91
N ALA A 59 -8.06 11.38 6.13
CA ALA A 59 -7.01 10.52 5.60
C ALA A 59 -7.42 9.88 4.27
N THR A 60 -6.43 9.51 3.46
CA THR A 60 -6.61 8.81 2.19
C THR A 60 -5.60 7.69 2.05
N ARG A 61 -6.02 6.55 1.49
CA ARG A 61 -5.14 5.43 1.11
C ARG A 61 -5.53 4.93 -0.27
N THR A 62 -4.54 4.65 -1.10
CA THR A 62 -4.74 4.07 -2.43
C THR A 62 -3.87 2.85 -2.58
N ASP A 63 -4.47 1.74 -3.00
CA ASP A 63 -3.80 0.49 -3.29
C ASP A 63 -4.05 0.12 -4.78
N VAL A 64 -3.05 -0.48 -5.44
CA VAL A 64 -3.17 -0.95 -6.83
C VAL A 64 -2.93 -2.45 -6.88
N LEU A 65 -3.90 -3.17 -7.44
CA LEU A 65 -3.87 -4.62 -7.60
C LEU A 65 -3.72 -4.98 -9.07
N ALA A 66 -2.77 -5.89 -9.33
CA ALA A 66 -2.60 -6.52 -10.64
C ALA A 66 -3.25 -7.90 -10.61
N LEU A 67 -4.35 -8.06 -11.35
CA LEU A 67 -5.08 -9.32 -11.45
C LEU A 67 -4.84 -9.93 -12.84
N PRO A 68 -4.47 -11.21 -12.94
CA PRO A 68 -4.32 -11.85 -14.24
C PRO A 68 -5.68 -12.02 -14.92
N ALA A 69 -5.72 -12.02 -16.26
CA ALA A 69 -6.97 -12.13 -17.02
C ALA A 69 -7.84 -13.35 -16.65
N HIS A 70 -7.25 -14.46 -16.18
CA HIS A 70 -8.01 -15.64 -15.76
C HIS A 70 -8.74 -15.45 -14.41
N ALA A 71 -8.32 -14.50 -13.58
CA ALA A 71 -9.01 -14.14 -12.34
C ALA A 71 -10.23 -13.26 -12.60
N MET A 72 -10.50 -12.89 -13.85
CA MET A 72 -11.64 -12.08 -14.21
C MET A 72 -12.93 -12.91 -14.32
N PRO A 73 -14.04 -12.44 -13.72
CA PRO A 73 -15.35 -13.06 -13.94
C PRO A 73 -15.80 -12.88 -15.40
N GLN A 74 -16.57 -13.85 -15.92
CA GLN A 74 -17.08 -13.84 -17.31
C GLN A 74 -17.90 -12.58 -17.66
N GLY A 75 -18.52 -11.93 -16.68
CA GLY A 75 -19.31 -10.70 -16.85
C GLY A 75 -18.57 -9.39 -16.53
N GLY A 76 -17.28 -9.46 -16.17
CA GLY A 76 -16.57 -8.34 -15.59
C GLY A 76 -16.90 -8.11 -14.12
N PHE A 77 -16.21 -7.16 -13.50
CA PHE A 77 -16.35 -6.91 -12.06
C PHE A 77 -17.59 -6.08 -11.76
N SER A 78 -18.39 -6.53 -10.79
CA SER A 78 -19.43 -5.72 -10.14
C SER A 78 -19.01 -5.39 -8.70
N VAL A 79 -19.70 -4.46 -8.06
CA VAL A 79 -19.44 -4.11 -6.65
C VAL A 79 -19.66 -5.34 -5.77
N GLU A 80 -20.73 -6.08 -5.98
CA GLU A 80 -21.05 -7.29 -5.23
C GLU A 80 -19.95 -8.34 -5.39
N HIS A 81 -19.44 -8.54 -6.61
CA HIS A 81 -18.35 -9.48 -6.86
C HIS A 81 -17.05 -9.09 -6.16
N LEU A 82 -16.76 -7.78 -6.06
CA LEU A 82 -15.58 -7.29 -5.36
C LEU A 82 -15.67 -7.42 -3.83
N LEU A 83 -16.88 -7.52 -3.28
CA LEU A 83 -17.15 -7.60 -1.85
C LEU A 83 -17.45 -9.03 -1.35
N VAL A 84 -17.42 -10.03 -2.24
CA VAL A 84 -17.57 -11.45 -1.87
C VAL A 84 -16.37 -11.90 -1.02
N PRO A 85 -16.59 -12.74 0.02
CA PRO A 85 -15.49 -13.41 0.74
C PRO A 85 -14.58 -14.18 -0.23
N ASP A 86 -13.27 -14.24 0.03
CA ASP A 86 -12.25 -14.74 -0.93
C ASP A 86 -12.17 -13.91 -2.24
N GLY A 87 -12.72 -12.69 -2.23
CA GLY A 87 -12.69 -11.76 -3.36
C GLY A 87 -11.37 -11.02 -3.51
N PRO A 88 -11.14 -10.34 -4.65
CA PRO A 88 -9.87 -9.67 -4.94
C PRO A 88 -9.54 -8.50 -3.99
N LEU A 89 -10.53 -7.99 -3.25
CA LEU A 89 -10.32 -6.94 -2.25
C LEU A 89 -10.11 -7.50 -0.82
N GLU A 90 -10.32 -8.80 -0.62
CA GLU A 90 -10.17 -9.40 0.69
C GLU A 90 -8.71 -9.34 1.16
N GLY A 91 -8.50 -9.05 2.44
CA GLY A 91 -7.18 -8.90 3.02
C GLY A 91 -6.48 -7.57 2.71
N LEU A 92 -7.03 -6.68 1.86
CA LEU A 92 -6.50 -5.31 1.69
C LEU A 92 -6.74 -4.41 2.90
N ASP A 93 -7.71 -4.77 3.72
CA ASP A 93 -7.94 -4.15 5.04
C ASP A 93 -6.90 -4.62 6.07
N ALA A 94 -6.32 -5.82 5.88
CA ALA A 94 -5.23 -6.39 6.67
C ALA A 94 -3.83 -6.03 6.13
N ALA A 95 -3.73 -5.70 4.84
CA ALA A 95 -2.48 -5.29 4.23
C ALA A 95 -2.05 -3.96 4.84
N THR A 96 -1.07 -3.99 5.74
CA THR A 96 -0.47 -2.79 6.29
C THR A 96 0.72 -2.40 5.43
N LEU A 97 0.72 -1.17 4.93
CA LEU A 97 1.88 -0.57 4.26
C LEU A 97 3.05 -0.64 5.24
N SER A 98 4.11 -1.37 4.86
CA SER A 98 5.23 -1.75 5.71
C SER A 98 5.73 -0.61 6.60
N GLY A 99 5.27 -0.52 7.84
CA GLY A 99 5.81 0.41 8.83
C GLY A 99 6.04 1.85 8.37
N TYR A 100 5.32 2.40 7.38
CA TYR A 100 5.45 3.80 6.95
C TYR A 100 4.25 4.60 7.45
N ASP A 101 4.46 5.86 7.81
CA ASP A 101 3.35 6.77 8.11
C ASP A 101 2.65 7.26 6.83
N ASN A 102 1.60 8.05 7.01
CA ASN A 102 0.85 8.67 5.90
C ASN A 102 1.65 9.72 5.10
N LYS A 103 2.88 10.04 5.52
CA LYS A 103 3.83 10.92 4.82
C LYS A 103 4.94 10.14 4.12
N GLY A 104 4.91 8.80 4.18
CA GLY A 104 5.95 7.94 3.61
C GLY A 104 7.23 7.86 4.46
N GLN A 105 7.17 8.20 5.75
CA GLN A 105 8.29 8.15 6.68
C GLN A 105 8.34 6.78 7.39
N PRO A 106 9.50 6.11 7.48
CA PRO A 106 9.59 4.78 8.07
C PRO A 106 9.41 4.84 9.59
N VAL A 107 8.23 4.43 10.09
CA VAL A 107 7.86 4.26 11.50
C VAL A 107 8.41 2.97 12.10
N ARG A 108 8.47 1.87 11.35
CA ARG A 108 9.03 0.58 11.82
C ARG A 108 10.07 0.04 10.86
N THR A 109 11.24 -0.25 11.39
CA THR A 109 12.34 -0.90 10.66
C THR A 109 12.63 -2.25 11.30
N TRP A 110 12.26 -3.33 10.63
CA TRP A 110 12.49 -4.70 11.11
C TRP A 110 13.97 -5.08 10.99
N LEU A 111 14.48 -5.80 12.00
CA LEU A 111 15.79 -6.43 11.92
C LEU A 111 15.76 -7.60 10.92
N PRO A 112 16.89 -7.97 10.31
CA PRO A 112 16.96 -9.13 9.43
C PRO A 112 16.51 -10.41 10.14
N TYR A 113 15.66 -11.20 9.48
CA TYR A 113 15.17 -12.49 9.97
C TYR A 113 15.23 -13.56 8.88
N TYR A 114 15.29 -14.82 9.29
CA TYR A 114 15.23 -15.96 8.37
C TYR A 114 13.79 -16.41 8.19
N LEU A 115 13.44 -16.78 6.95
CA LEU A 115 12.15 -17.33 6.57
C LEU A 115 12.41 -18.52 5.63
N ASP A 116 11.55 -19.54 5.72
CA ASP A 116 11.57 -20.72 4.85
C ASP A 116 10.81 -20.52 3.53
N ASP A 117 10.11 -19.40 3.39
CA ASP A 117 9.42 -18.92 2.19
C ASP A 117 10.03 -17.58 1.71
N TRP A 118 9.91 -17.29 0.42
CA TRP A 118 10.32 -16.03 -0.20
C TRP A 118 9.17 -15.01 -0.27
N ARG A 119 7.95 -15.46 0.00
CA ARG A 119 6.76 -14.62 -0.07
C ARG A 119 6.80 -13.49 0.97
N PRO A 120 6.18 -12.33 0.66
CA PRO A 120 6.05 -11.25 1.61
C PRO A 120 5.26 -11.69 2.85
N VAL A 121 5.75 -11.31 4.03
CA VAL A 121 5.12 -11.58 5.33
C VAL A 121 4.11 -10.48 5.65
N SER A 122 2.92 -10.85 6.11
CA SER A 122 1.90 -9.91 6.56
C SER A 122 2.30 -9.28 7.90
N ASP A 123 2.10 -7.96 8.04
CA ASP A 123 2.41 -7.19 9.25
C ASP A 123 1.30 -7.28 10.33
N ASP A 124 0.25 -8.07 10.08
CA ASP A 124 -1.06 -7.88 10.73
C ASP A 124 -1.10 -8.20 12.23
N SER A 125 -0.09 -8.86 12.79
CA SER A 125 0.04 -9.01 14.25
C SER A 125 1.44 -9.49 14.56
N GLY A 126 2.24 -8.63 15.18
CA GLY A 126 3.63 -8.87 15.58
C GLY A 126 3.95 -10.35 15.71
N HIS A 127 4.52 -10.92 14.64
CA HIS A 127 4.95 -12.30 14.62
C HIS A 127 5.81 -12.49 15.87
N PRO A 128 5.42 -13.39 16.80
CA PRO A 128 6.20 -13.60 18.01
C PRO A 128 7.62 -14.02 17.60
N GLY A 129 8.59 -13.12 17.80
CA GLY A 129 9.99 -13.31 17.39
C GLY A 129 10.52 -12.34 16.32
N LEU A 130 9.69 -11.48 15.71
CA LEU A 130 10.16 -10.38 14.87
C LEU A 130 10.42 -9.14 15.71
N TYR A 131 11.59 -8.55 15.52
CA TYR A 131 12.11 -7.42 16.28
C TYR A 131 12.26 -6.22 15.35
N ALA A 132 11.78 -5.06 15.77
CA ALA A 132 11.85 -3.82 14.99
C ALA A 132 12.20 -2.62 15.85
N ASP A 133 12.96 -1.71 15.24
CA ASP A 133 13.14 -0.36 15.76
C ASP A 133 11.94 0.50 15.32
N THR A 134 11.40 1.29 16.25
CA THR A 134 10.30 2.23 15.98
C THR A 134 10.83 3.65 15.97
N GLN A 135 10.63 4.38 14.87
CA GLN A 135 11.05 5.77 14.71
C GLN A 135 9.84 6.70 14.84
N LEU A 136 10.00 7.77 15.60
CA LEU A 136 8.99 8.82 15.78
C LEU A 136 9.49 10.14 15.20
N TYR A 137 8.59 10.81 14.48
CA TYR A 137 8.87 12.00 13.71
C TYR A 137 8.17 13.22 14.27
N ASP A 138 8.84 14.37 14.19
CA ASP A 138 8.22 15.65 14.48
C ASP A 138 7.32 16.12 13.32
N ALA A 139 6.63 17.25 13.51
CA ALA A 139 5.75 17.81 12.47
C ALA A 139 6.49 18.14 11.16
N MET A 140 7.80 18.40 11.24
CA MET A 140 8.68 18.72 10.11
C MET A 140 9.24 17.46 9.43
N GLY A 141 8.96 16.26 9.95
CA GLY A 141 9.44 14.99 9.42
C GLY A 141 10.86 14.61 9.83
N ARG A 142 11.38 15.20 10.91
CA ARG A 142 12.67 14.81 11.48
C ARG A 142 12.46 13.79 12.59
N VAL A 143 13.33 12.78 12.65
CA VAL A 143 13.31 11.80 13.75
C VAL A 143 13.74 12.51 15.03
N TYR A 144 12.89 12.45 16.06
CA TYR A 144 13.20 13.00 17.39
C TYR A 144 13.29 11.92 18.47
N ARG A 145 12.81 10.70 18.18
CA ARG A 145 12.86 9.58 19.12
C ARG A 145 12.91 8.26 18.35
N VAL A 146 13.75 7.34 18.80
CA VAL A 146 13.84 5.96 18.30
C VAL A 146 13.72 5.01 19.48
N LEU A 147 12.76 4.10 19.41
CA LEU A 147 12.64 2.98 20.34
C LEU A 147 13.29 1.76 19.68
N THR A 148 14.39 1.31 20.24
CA THR A 148 15.12 0.14 19.73
C THR A 148 14.34 -1.13 20.00
N ALA A 149 14.57 -2.15 19.18
CA ALA A 149 13.95 -3.46 19.38
C ALA A 149 14.33 -4.13 20.70
N ALA A 150 15.47 -3.73 21.29
CA ALA A 150 15.93 -4.17 22.61
C ALA A 150 15.22 -3.45 23.77
N GLY A 151 14.35 -2.48 23.50
CA GLY A 151 13.56 -1.74 24.49
C GLY A 151 14.23 -0.45 25.00
N TRP A 152 15.40 -0.10 24.47
CA TRP A 152 16.09 1.16 24.78
C TRP A 152 15.61 2.31 23.91
N GLU A 153 15.89 3.53 24.34
CA GLU A 153 15.49 4.75 23.65
C GLU A 153 16.70 5.53 23.13
N ARG A 154 16.55 6.19 21.99
CA ARG A 154 17.42 7.30 21.57
C ARG A 154 16.55 8.53 21.37
N ARG A 155 17.02 9.69 21.80
CA ARG A 155 16.27 10.94 21.67
C ARG A 155 17.12 12.03 21.02
N THR A 156 16.49 12.81 20.16
CA THR A 156 17.10 13.98 19.54
C THR A 156 16.17 15.17 19.68
N GLU A 157 16.64 16.22 20.34
CA GLU A 157 15.91 17.47 20.53
C GLU A 157 16.52 18.56 19.66
N TYR A 158 15.68 19.20 18.85
CA TYR A 158 16.09 20.25 17.93
C TYR A 158 15.69 21.61 18.49
N TYR A 159 16.69 22.42 18.85
CA TYR A 159 16.52 23.82 19.22
C TYR A 159 17.04 24.74 18.10
N PRO A 160 16.63 26.01 18.04
CA PRO A 160 17.08 26.93 16.98
C PRO A 160 18.61 27.11 16.91
N TRP A 161 19.30 26.95 18.03
CA TRP A 161 20.72 27.28 18.17
C TRP A 161 21.62 26.07 18.47
N PHE A 162 21.04 24.90 18.74
CA PHE A 162 21.77 23.67 19.02
C PHE A 162 20.87 22.44 18.88
N THR A 163 21.49 21.26 18.86
CA THR A 163 20.78 19.97 18.91
C THR A 163 21.31 19.18 20.08
N VAL A 164 20.42 18.52 20.81
CA VAL A 164 20.76 17.60 21.90
C VAL A 164 20.52 16.19 21.40
N ALA A 165 21.55 15.35 21.41
CA ALA A 165 21.43 13.93 21.10
C ALA A 165 21.68 13.15 22.40
N GLN A 166 20.76 12.25 22.74
CA GLN A 166 20.82 11.38 23.90
C GLN A 166 20.78 9.94 23.39
N ASP A 167 21.79 9.16 23.76
CA ASP A 167 21.89 7.76 23.38
C ASP A 167 21.12 6.85 24.36
N GLU A 168 21.23 5.53 24.16
CA GLU A 168 20.59 4.54 25.02
C GLU A 168 21.03 4.58 26.48
N ASN A 169 22.27 5.02 26.77
CA ASN A 169 22.77 5.11 28.14
C ASN A 169 22.27 6.38 28.83
N ASP A 170 22.09 7.47 28.09
CA ASP A 170 21.58 8.74 28.59
C ASP A 170 20.08 8.69 28.93
N THR A 171 19.35 7.72 28.37
CA THR A 171 17.89 7.58 28.48
C THR A 171 17.44 6.36 29.30
N ALA A 172 18.39 5.53 29.77
CA ALA A 172 18.16 4.34 30.58
C ALA A 172 17.83 4.63 32.06
#